data_AF-A0AAV6DLB5-F1
#
_entry.id   AF-A0AAV6DLB5-F1
#
_cell.length_a   1.000
_cell.length_b   1.000
_cell.length_c   1.000
_cell.angle_alpha   90.00
_cell.angle_beta   90.00
_cell.angle_gamma   90.00
#
_symmetry.space_group_name_H-M   'P 1'
#
loop_
_entity.id
_entity.type
_entity.pdbx_description
1 polymer ?
#
loop_
_entity_poly.entity_id
_entity_poly.type
_entity_poly.pdbx_seq_one_letter_code
_entity_poly.pdbx_strand_id
1 'polypeptide(L)'
;MSGIRIALTLGALLLVAAPGAAQGLPGGRRPDAIDSARATANQPFPAPKAPDRPAERWVSPRRVYVPELGREVQVPGHYERDVNGQRVERPPLVVTPPEGGRPTILPGGERALAEPPSSP
;
A
#
# COMPACT_ATOMS: atom_id res chain seq x y z
N MET A 1 -48.42 28.93 -18.95
CA MET A 1 -48.63 27.90 -17.89
C MET A 1 -48.48 26.55 -18.58
N SER A 2 -47.23 26.10 -18.68
CA SER A 2 -46.68 24.93 -17.98
C SER A 2 -47.23 23.62 -18.54
N GLY A 3 -46.52 23.09 -19.54
CA GLY A 3 -46.74 21.77 -20.11
C GLY A 3 -46.21 20.69 -19.18
N ILE A 4 -46.99 19.64 -19.00
CA ILE A 4 -46.57 18.44 -18.29
C ILE A 4 -47.10 17.23 -19.07
N ARG A 5 -46.29 16.16 -19.06
CA ARG A 5 -46.64 14.73 -19.19
C ARG A 5 -46.48 14.17 -20.61
N ILE A 6 -45.71 13.11 -20.88
CA ILE A 6 -45.08 12.06 -20.06
C ILE A 6 -43.90 11.52 -20.88
N ALA A 7 -42.74 11.36 -20.23
CA ALA A 7 -41.64 10.58 -20.78
C ALA A 7 -42.03 9.09 -20.74
N LEU A 8 -42.08 8.43 -21.91
CA LEU A 8 -42.18 6.98 -21.99
C LEU A 8 -40.77 6.41 -21.77
N THR A 9 -40.37 6.25 -20.51
CA THR A 9 -39.18 5.49 -20.16
C THR A 9 -39.44 4.01 -20.45
N LEU A 10 -38.77 3.52 -21.49
CA LEU A 10 -38.65 2.12 -21.84
C LEU A 10 -38.27 1.32 -20.58
N GLY A 11 -39.20 0.50 -20.10
CA GLY A 11 -38.93 -0.47 -19.05
C GLY A 11 -38.01 -1.56 -19.59
N ALA A 12 -36.71 -1.42 -19.35
CA ALA A 12 -35.76 -2.50 -19.52
C ALA A 12 -36.03 -3.54 -18.43
N LEU A 13 -36.71 -4.62 -18.82
CA LEU A 13 -36.90 -5.82 -18.02
C LEU A 13 -35.53 -6.40 -17.68
N LEU A 14 -35.10 -6.25 -16.42
CA LEU A 14 -33.90 -6.90 -15.90
C LEU A 14 -34.10 -8.42 -15.94
N LEU A 15 -33.41 -9.08 -16.88
CA LEU A 15 -33.19 -10.51 -16.86
C LEU A 15 -32.31 -10.83 -15.63
N VAL A 16 -32.92 -11.29 -14.55
CA VAL A 16 -32.18 -11.97 -13.47
C VAL A 16 -31.65 -13.28 -14.06
N ALA A 17 -30.38 -13.27 -14.45
CA ALA A 17 -29.65 -14.48 -14.77
C ALA A 17 -29.45 -15.27 -13.46
N ALA A 18 -30.32 -16.27 -13.23
CA ALA A 18 -30.12 -17.25 -12.17
C ALA A 18 -28.81 -18.01 -12.42
N PRO A 19 -27.92 -18.20 -11.42
CA PRO A 19 -26.71 -18.96 -11.62
C PRO A 19 -27.06 -20.44 -11.72
N GLY A 20 -26.85 -21.01 -12.91
CA GLY A 20 -26.52 -22.42 -13.13
C GLY A 20 -27.41 -23.46 -12.44
N ALA A 21 -28.59 -23.71 -13.01
CA ALA A 21 -29.14 -25.07 -12.92
C ALA A 21 -28.14 -26.01 -13.61
N ALA A 22 -27.32 -26.72 -12.84
CA ALA A 22 -26.52 -27.81 -13.36
C ALA A 22 -27.47 -28.82 -14.02
N GLN A 23 -27.58 -28.75 -15.34
CA GLN A 23 -28.22 -29.78 -16.15
C GLN A 23 -27.39 -31.04 -15.94
N GLY A 24 -27.84 -31.89 -15.03
CA GLY A 24 -27.22 -33.18 -14.76
C GLY A 24 -27.13 -33.98 -16.06
N LEU A 25 -25.92 -34.44 -16.37
CA LEU A 25 -25.69 -35.48 -17.37
C LEU A 25 -26.70 -36.62 -17.13
N PRO A 26 -27.34 -37.17 -18.17
CA PRO A 26 -28.21 -38.33 -18.01
C PRO A 26 -27.39 -39.48 -17.41
N GLY A 27 -27.69 -39.84 -16.15
CA GLY A 27 -26.97 -40.86 -15.38
C GLY A 27 -26.22 -40.35 -14.13
N GLY A 28 -26.13 -39.04 -13.88
CA GLY A 28 -25.45 -38.49 -12.70
C GLY A 28 -26.33 -38.43 -11.44
N ARG A 29 -25.83 -38.94 -10.30
CA ARG A 29 -26.50 -38.75 -8.99
C ARG A 29 -26.50 -37.27 -8.60
N ARG A 30 -27.55 -36.81 -7.91
CA ARG A 30 -27.57 -35.46 -7.33
C ARG A 30 -26.51 -35.33 -6.21
N PRO A 31 -25.80 -34.21 -6.12
CA PRO A 31 -24.84 -33.98 -5.04
C PRO A 31 -25.50 -34.08 -3.66
N ASP A 32 -24.84 -34.76 -2.72
CA ASP A 32 -25.29 -34.86 -1.32
C ASP A 32 -24.52 -33.92 -0.37
N ALA A 33 -24.85 -33.96 0.92
CA ALA A 33 -24.21 -33.13 1.94
C ALA A 33 -22.70 -33.43 2.09
N ILE A 34 -22.28 -34.67 1.81
CA ILE A 34 -20.88 -35.08 1.85
C ILE A 34 -20.13 -34.49 0.64
N ASP A 35 -20.76 -34.49 -0.54
CA ASP A 35 -20.21 -33.84 -1.73
C ASP A 35 -20.01 -32.33 -1.51
N SER A 36 -20.97 -31.69 -0.83
CA SER A 36 -20.89 -30.27 -0.50
C SER A 36 -19.79 -29.97 0.53
N ALA A 37 -19.68 -30.78 1.60
CA ALA A 37 -18.61 -30.64 2.59
C ALA A 37 -17.23 -30.86 1.96
N ARG A 38 -17.10 -31.85 1.07
CA ARG A 38 -15.87 -32.12 0.33
C ARG A 38 -15.52 -30.98 -0.63
N ALA A 39 -16.52 -30.41 -1.29
CA ALA A 39 -16.31 -29.25 -2.17
C ALA A 39 -15.78 -28.05 -1.37
N THR A 40 -16.38 -27.74 -0.22
CA THR A 40 -15.93 -26.64 0.65
C THR A 40 -14.54 -26.90 1.25
N ALA A 41 -14.27 -28.12 1.74
CA ALA A 41 -12.99 -28.47 2.35
C ALA A 41 -11.82 -28.42 1.35
N ASN A 42 -12.11 -28.68 0.07
CA ASN A 42 -11.11 -28.61 -0.99
C ASN A 42 -11.08 -27.26 -1.71
N GLN A 43 -11.85 -26.25 -1.24
CA GLN A 43 -11.72 -24.91 -1.81
C GLN A 43 -10.32 -24.36 -1.51
N PRO A 44 -9.60 -23.85 -2.51
CA PRO A 44 -8.34 -23.18 -2.27
C PRO A 44 -8.60 -21.93 -1.43
N PHE A 45 -7.86 -21.79 -0.34
CA PHE A 45 -7.90 -20.56 0.45
C PHE A 45 -7.24 -19.43 -0.35
N PRO A 46 -7.89 -18.25 -0.47
CA PRO A 46 -7.24 -17.10 -1.05
C PRO A 46 -6.05 -16.72 -0.17
N ALA A 47 -4.87 -16.58 -0.80
CA ALA A 47 -3.70 -16.07 -0.09
C ALA A 47 -3.99 -14.64 0.40
N PRO A 48 -3.57 -14.27 1.63
CA PRO A 48 -3.67 -12.89 2.07
C PRO A 48 -2.86 -11.99 1.14
N LYS A 49 -3.35 -10.76 0.90
CA LYS A 49 -2.59 -9.75 0.15
C LYS A 49 -1.28 -9.48 0.89
N ALA A 50 -0.17 -9.45 0.16
CA ALA A 50 1.08 -8.97 0.71
C ALA A 50 0.92 -7.50 1.19
N PRO A 51 1.56 -7.11 2.30
CA PRO A 51 1.58 -5.70 2.70
C PRO A 51 2.22 -4.87 1.59
N ASP A 52 1.69 -3.67 1.38
CA ASP A 52 2.27 -2.74 0.41
C ASP A 52 3.71 -2.40 0.85
N ARG A 53 4.64 -2.37 -0.10
CA ARG A 53 6.02 -1.96 0.20
C ARG A 53 5.99 -0.49 0.65
N PRO A 54 6.69 -0.15 1.74
CA PRO A 54 6.87 1.24 2.14
C PRO A 54 7.41 2.11 1.01
N ALA A 55 6.86 3.31 0.88
CA ALA A 55 7.35 4.28 -0.07
C ALA A 55 8.78 4.70 0.32
N GLU A 56 9.64 4.87 -0.68
CA GLU A 56 11.01 5.37 -0.48
C GLU A 56 11.12 6.78 -1.07
N ARG A 57 11.85 7.65 -0.36
CA ARG A 57 12.09 9.03 -0.76
C ARG A 57 13.58 9.30 -0.82
N TRP A 58 14.06 9.79 -1.96
CA TRP A 58 15.43 10.27 -2.08
C TRP A 58 15.62 11.58 -1.30
N VAL A 59 16.69 11.64 -0.52
CA VAL A 59 17.18 12.82 0.17
C VAL A 59 18.52 13.19 -0.43
N SER A 60 18.60 14.40 -1.00
CA SER A 60 19.83 14.92 -1.59
C SER A 60 20.94 15.12 -0.52
N PRO A 61 22.22 15.00 -0.92
CA PRO A 61 23.33 15.32 -0.04
C PRO A 61 23.22 16.72 0.54
N ARG A 62 23.53 16.89 1.82
CA ARG A 62 23.47 18.19 2.51
C ARG A 62 24.46 18.26 3.66
N ARG A 63 24.84 19.48 4.02
CA ARG A 63 25.55 19.73 5.28
C ARG A 63 24.54 20.02 6.38
N VAL A 64 24.71 19.37 7.51
CA VAL A 64 23.84 19.54 8.67
C VAL A 64 24.65 19.48 9.95
N TYR A 65 24.25 20.27 10.93
CA TYR A 65 24.73 20.12 12.29
C TYR A 65 24.11 18.87 12.92
N VAL A 66 24.96 18.00 13.47
CA VAL A 66 24.54 16.79 14.18
C VAL A 66 24.87 16.99 15.66
N PRO A 67 23.87 17.27 16.51
CA PRO A 67 24.08 17.55 17.94
C PRO A 67 24.81 16.42 18.66
N GLU A 68 24.54 15.17 18.30
CA GLU A 68 25.16 13.97 18.90
C GLU A 68 26.67 13.91 18.64
N LEU A 69 27.14 14.52 17.55
CA LEU A 69 28.56 14.62 17.19
C LEU A 69 29.16 15.99 17.56
N GLY A 70 28.32 16.94 18.01
CA GLY A 70 28.72 18.31 18.34
C GLY A 70 29.29 19.11 17.17
N ARG A 71 29.05 18.71 15.92
CA ARG A 71 29.69 19.32 14.73
C ARG A 71 28.82 19.26 13.49
N GLU A 72 29.17 20.08 12.51
CA GLU A 72 28.64 19.98 11.14
C GLU A 72 29.25 18.78 10.41
N VAL A 73 28.42 18.08 9.65
CA VAL A 73 28.85 16.95 8.82
C VAL A 73 28.21 17.02 7.44
N GLN A 74 28.92 16.49 6.46
CA GLN A 74 28.39 16.18 5.15
C GLN A 74 27.62 14.86 5.22
N VAL A 75 26.30 14.95 5.02
CA VAL A 75 25.41 13.81 4.88
C VAL A 75 25.33 13.43 3.40
N PRO A 76 25.60 12.17 3.02
CA PRO A 76 25.47 11.73 1.65
C PRO A 76 24.01 11.61 1.24
N GLY A 77 23.77 11.54 -0.07
CA GLY A 77 22.46 11.23 -0.60
C GLY A 77 22.04 9.82 -0.17
N HIS A 78 20.79 9.67 0.25
CA HIS A 78 20.25 8.40 0.73
C HIS A 78 18.74 8.33 0.52
N TYR A 79 18.20 7.12 0.58
CA TYR A 79 16.76 6.91 0.62
C TYR A 79 16.29 6.84 2.07
N GLU A 80 15.21 7.56 2.38
CA GLU A 80 14.44 7.40 3.62
C GLU A 80 13.17 6.59 3.31
N ARG A 81 12.77 5.71 4.23
CA ARG A 81 11.61 4.82 4.08
C ARG A 81 10.42 5.34 4.87
N ASP A 82 9.26 5.47 4.24
CA ASP A 82 8.04 5.92 4.91
C ASP A 82 7.41 4.79 5.72
N VAL A 83 7.36 4.97 7.04
CA VAL A 83 6.70 4.07 7.98
C VAL A 83 5.32 4.64 8.29
N ASN A 84 4.32 4.14 7.58
CA ASN A 84 2.88 4.42 7.78
C ASN A 84 2.40 5.86 7.51
N GLY A 85 3.09 6.62 6.65
CA GLY A 85 2.68 7.96 6.21
C GLY A 85 2.91 9.07 7.25
N GLN A 86 3.50 8.75 8.40
CA GLN A 86 3.69 9.69 9.52
C GLN A 86 5.15 9.78 9.96
N ARG A 87 5.93 8.71 9.75
CA ARG A 87 7.32 8.61 10.17
C ARG A 87 8.17 8.22 8.99
N VAL A 88 9.42 8.63 9.04
CA VAL A 88 10.42 8.16 8.09
C VAL A 88 11.55 7.47 8.83
N GLU A 89 11.94 6.31 8.35
CA GLU A 89 13.08 5.56 8.81
C GLU A 89 14.29 5.96 7.95
N ARG A 90 15.29 6.54 8.62
CA ARG A 90 16.58 6.87 8.01
C ARG A 90 17.53 5.69 8.23
N PRO A 91 18.22 5.20 7.18
CA PRO A 91 19.23 4.17 7.36
C PRO A 91 20.45 4.71 8.14
N PRO A 92 21.30 3.84 8.71
CA PRO A 92 22.61 4.27 9.19
C PRO A 92 23.41 4.92 8.07
N LEU A 93 24.02 6.06 8.34
CA LEU A 93 24.76 6.85 7.33
C LEU A 93 26.22 6.98 7.72
N VAL A 94 27.10 6.86 6.73
CA VAL A 94 28.50 7.25 6.90
C VAL A 94 28.62 8.73 6.55
N VAL A 95 28.97 9.55 7.55
CA VAL A 95 29.09 11.00 7.42
C VAL A 95 30.54 11.44 7.59
N THR A 96 30.92 12.53 6.93
CA THR A 96 32.28 13.09 7.01
C THR A 96 32.24 14.56 7.45
N PRO A 97 33.26 15.07 8.17
CA PRO A 97 33.41 16.51 8.38
C PRO A 97 33.50 17.25 7.02
N PRO A 98 33.00 18.49 6.92
CA PRO A 98 33.03 19.26 5.67
C PRO A 98 34.45 19.59 5.20
N GLU A 99 35.37 19.83 6.13
CA GLU A 99 36.82 20.00 5.90
C GLU A 99 37.56 18.72 5.48
N GLY A 100 36.85 17.58 5.42
CA GLY A 100 37.47 16.27 5.25
C GLY A 100 38.00 15.72 6.57
N GLY A 101 38.10 14.40 6.67
CA GLY A 101 38.53 13.74 7.90
C GLY A 101 37.99 12.34 8.03
N ARG A 102 38.12 11.77 9.24
CA ARG A 102 37.65 10.41 9.51
C ARG A 102 36.13 10.33 9.37
N PRO A 103 35.61 9.42 8.52
CA PRO A 103 34.19 9.16 8.47
C PRO A 103 33.67 8.64 9.81
N THR A 104 32.43 8.96 10.13
CA THR A 104 31.74 8.51 11.34
C THR A 104 30.39 7.92 10.95
N ILE A 105 29.94 6.88 11.64
CA ILE A 105 28.61 6.32 11.42
C ILE A 105 27.61 7.12 12.25
N LEU A 106 26.68 7.77 11.58
CA LEU A 106 25.47 8.32 12.17
C LEU A 106 24.43 7.19 12.25
N PRO A 107 23.94 6.82 13.44
CA PRO A 107 22.94 5.78 13.55
C PRO A 107 21.66 6.16 12.77
N GLY A 108 21.06 5.12 12.19
CA GLY A 108 19.74 5.22 11.60
C GLY A 108 18.66 5.39 12.67
N GLY A 109 17.42 5.53 12.23
CA GLY A 109 16.28 5.57 13.15
C GLY A 109 15.03 6.17 12.54
N GLU A 110 13.93 5.97 13.23
CA GLU A 110 12.66 6.62 12.92
C GLU A 110 12.69 8.08 13.38
N ARG A 111 12.20 8.97 12.52
CA ARG A 111 11.90 10.36 12.84
C ARG A 111 10.52 10.70 12.35
N ALA A 112 9.89 11.71 12.97
CA ALA A 112 8.66 12.28 12.42
C ALA A 112 8.92 12.79 10.99
N LEU A 113 7.94 12.61 10.12
CA LEU A 113 7.92 13.30 8.83
C LEU A 113 7.96 14.80 9.14
N ALA A 114 9.00 15.49 8.65
CA ALA A 114 9.05 16.94 8.83
C ALA A 114 7.83 17.54 8.14
N GLU A 115 7.09 18.39 8.86
CA GLU A 115 5.98 19.15 8.28
C GLU A 115 6.49 19.83 7.00
N PRO A 116 5.77 19.73 5.86
CA PRO A 116 6.17 20.45 4.67
C PRO A 116 6.30 21.94 5.04
N PRO A 117 7.28 22.67 4.47
CA PRO A 117 7.34 24.10 4.68
C PRO A 117 5.98 24.68 4.34
N SER A 118 5.35 25.37 5.29
CA SER A 118 4.13 26.12 5.05
C SER A 118 4.37 27.04 3.85
N SER A 119 3.69 26.77 2.73
CA SER A 119 3.75 27.66 1.57
C SER A 119 3.31 29.07 1.99
N PRO A 120 4.03 30.12 1.56
CA PRO A 120 3.67 31.50 1.81
C PRO A 120 2.38 31.92 1.06
#